data_AF-A0A9X4S552-F1
#
_entry.id   AF-A0A9X4S552-F1
#
_cell.length_a   1.000
_cell.length_b   1.000
_cell.length_c   1.000
_cell.angle_alpha   90.00
_cell.angle_beta   90.00
_cell.angle_gamma   90.00
#
_symmetry.space_group_name_H-M   'P 1'
#
loop_
_entity.id
_entity.type
_entity.pdbx_description
1 polymer ?
#
loop_
_entity_poly.entity_id
_entity_poly.type
_entity_poly.pdbx_seq_one_letter_code
_entity_poly.pdbx_strand_id
1 'polypeptide(L)'
;MLEINNQDRGSGKTTKIIEFMEDDELALCLVPYYEIKRSLFPKELQKRVIAARSFKNVFDELQGRRYTKLYIDELLYSNFFIAELFYNFGRRSDISIIVYGTEIGK
;
A
#
# COMPACT_ATOMS: atom_id res chain seq x y z
N MET A 1 11.50 -2.71 7.39
CA MET A 1 12.31 -2.19 6.27
C MET A 1 11.47 -1.20 5.47
N LEU A 2 12.07 -0.11 4.98
CA LEU A 2 11.40 0.89 4.14
C LEU A 2 12.02 0.85 2.75
N GLU A 3 11.19 0.69 1.73
CA GLU A 3 11.64 0.57 0.34
C GLU A 3 10.72 1.36 -0.59
N ILE A 4 11.31 2.14 -1.50
CA ILE A 4 10.59 2.92 -2.51
C ILE A 4 10.98 2.39 -3.89
N ASN A 5 10.02 1.77 -4.57
CA ASN A 5 10.12 1.25 -5.92
C ASN A 5 9.44 2.21 -6.88
N ASN A 6 10.19 3.21 -7.35
CA ASN A 6 9.74 4.13 -8.39
C ASN A 6 9.93 3.48 -9.76
N GLN A 7 8.86 3.33 -10.54
CA GLN A 7 8.88 2.72 -11.87
C GLN A 7 7.93 3.46 -12.81
N ASP A 8 8.15 3.35 -14.11
CA ASP A 8 7.30 3.97 -15.13
C ASP A 8 5.84 3.51 -15.09
N ARG A 9 4.93 4.34 -15.60
CA ARG A 9 3.53 3.96 -15.75
C ARG A 9 3.42 2.77 -16.72
N GLY A 10 2.60 1.78 -16.36
CA GLY A 10 2.42 0.57 -17.16
C GLY A 10 3.49 -0.51 -16.95
N SER A 11 4.43 -0.33 -16.01
CA SER A 11 5.46 -1.33 -15.69
C SER A 11 4.97 -2.59 -14.96
N GLY A 12 3.66 -2.73 -14.72
CA GLY A 12 3.08 -3.87 -14.02
C GLY A 12 3.21 -3.84 -12.49
N LYS A 13 3.45 -2.67 -11.87
CA LYS A 13 3.55 -2.51 -10.41
C LYS A 13 2.39 -3.17 -9.64
N THR A 14 1.16 -2.84 -10.00
CA THR A 14 -0.04 -3.39 -9.36
C THR A 14 -0.12 -4.91 -9.52
N THR A 15 0.21 -5.44 -10.71
CA THR A 15 0.29 -6.89 -10.96
C THR A 15 1.29 -7.56 -10.02
N LYS A 16 2.48 -6.97 -9.86
CA LYS A 16 3.51 -7.48 -8.96
C LYS A 16 3.07 -7.45 -7.49
N ILE A 17 2.35 -6.41 -7.07
CA ILE A 17 1.78 -6.35 -5.70
C ILE A 17 0.73 -7.45 -5.51
N ILE A 18 -0.11 -7.70 -6.52
CA ILE A 18 -1.10 -8.79 -6.49
C ILE A 18 -0.42 -10.14 -6.29
N GLU A 19 0.61 -10.45 -7.09
CA GLU A 19 1.40 -11.68 -6.94
C GLU A 19 1.98 -11.81 -5.52
N PHE A 20 2.56 -10.74 -4.98
CA PHE A 20 3.07 -10.76 -3.61
C PHE A 20 1.99 -10.93 -2.55
N MET A 21 0.78 -10.43 -2.79
CA MET A 21 -0.34 -10.64 -1.87
C MET A 21 -0.89 -12.06 -1.96
N GLU A 22 -0.84 -12.70 -3.12
CA GLU A 22 -1.23 -14.10 -3.30
C GLU A 22 -0.26 -15.04 -2.55
N ASP A 23 1.04 -14.76 -2.61
CA ASP A 23 2.08 -15.54 -1.93
C ASP A 23 2.13 -15.30 -0.40
N ASP A 24 1.64 -14.16 0.08
CA ASP A 24 1.71 -13.75 1.49
C ASP A 24 0.32 -13.34 2.02
N GLU A 25 -0.33 -14.23 2.77
CA GLU A 25 -1.65 -13.98 3.36
C GLU A 25 -1.65 -12.81 4.37
N LEU A 26 -0.49 -12.48 4.94
CA LEU A 26 -0.32 -11.37 5.89
C LEU A 26 0.08 -10.05 5.20
N ALA A 27 0.18 -10.03 3.88
CA ALA A 27 0.36 -8.82 3.12
C ALA A 27 -0.97 -8.08 2.93
N LEU A 28 -0.92 -6.77 3.15
CA LEU A 28 -1.98 -5.81 2.87
C LEU A 28 -1.51 -4.81 1.82
N CYS A 29 -2.46 -4.19 1.12
CA CYS A 29 -2.20 -3.11 0.18
C CYS A 29 -3.00 -1.86 0.56
N LEU A 30 -2.39 -0.68 0.43
CA LEU A 30 -3.00 0.61 0.59
C LEU A 30 -3.07 1.31 -0.78
N VAL A 31 -4.27 1.76 -1.14
CA VAL A 31 -4.56 2.49 -2.38
C VAL A 31 -5.31 3.80 -2.09
N PRO A 32 -5.12 4.85 -2.90
CA PRO A 32 -5.69 6.16 -2.61
C PRO A 32 -7.21 6.23 -2.81
N TYR A 33 -7.78 5.36 -3.64
CA TYR A 33 -9.21 5.40 -4.01
C TYR A 33 -9.84 4.01 -4.04
N TYR A 34 -11.12 3.94 -3.69
CA TYR A 34 -11.88 2.68 -3.67
C TYR A 34 -12.02 2.07 -5.07
N GLU A 35 -12.06 2.92 -6.10
CA GLU A 35 -12.14 2.52 -7.50
C GLU A 35 -10.94 1.67 -7.89
N ILE A 36 -9.72 2.02 -7.44
CA ILE A 36 -8.48 1.25 -7.70
C ILE A 36 -8.61 -0.14 -7.11
N LYS A 37 -9.01 -0.21 -5.84
CA LYS A 37 -9.29 -1.48 -5.14
C LYS A 37 -10.29 -2.33 -5.93
N ARG A 38 -11.38 -1.74 -6.43
CA ARG A 38 -12.44 -2.48 -7.12
C ARG A 38 -12.06 -2.90 -8.54
N SER A 39 -11.29 -2.08 -9.25
CA SER A 39 -11.00 -2.26 -10.68
C SER A 39 -9.73 -3.06 -10.96
N LEU A 40 -8.71 -2.91 -10.12
CA LEU A 40 -7.39 -3.51 -10.38
C LEU A 40 -7.14 -4.79 -9.58
N PHE A 41 -7.80 -4.97 -8.43
CA PHE A 41 -7.54 -6.12 -7.56
C PHE A 41 -8.60 -7.22 -7.69
N PRO A 42 -8.19 -8.50 -7.73
CA PRO A 42 -9.08 -9.65 -7.66
C PRO A 42 -9.99 -9.63 -6.42
N LYS A 43 -11.23 -10.13 -6.55
CA LYS A 43 -12.28 -10.02 -5.50
C LYS A 43 -11.84 -10.60 -4.15
N GLU A 44 -11.10 -11.70 -4.18
CA GLU A 44 -10.54 -12.42 -3.05
C GLU A 44 -9.49 -11.59 -2.29
N LEU A 45 -8.77 -10.72 -2.99
CA LEU A 45 -7.77 -9.83 -2.40
C LEU A 45 -8.36 -8.51 -1.91
N GLN A 46 -9.51 -8.08 -2.43
CA GLN A 46 -10.11 -6.78 -2.10
C GLN A 46 -10.30 -6.55 -0.59
N LYS A 47 -10.57 -7.59 0.21
CA LYS A 47 -10.68 -7.47 1.69
C LYS A 47 -9.35 -7.08 2.38
N ARG A 48 -8.22 -7.33 1.72
CA ARG A 48 -6.85 -7.00 2.14
C ARG A 48 -6.31 -5.71 1.49
N VAL A 49 -7.12 -5.08 0.64
CA VAL A 49 -6.83 -3.76 0.08
C VAL A 49 -7.60 -2.70 0.86
N ILE A 50 -6.87 -1.73 1.41
CA ILE A 50 -7.38 -0.60 2.18
C ILE A 50 -7.41 0.62 1.26
N ALA A 51 -8.57 1.25 1.13
CA ALA A 51 -8.74 2.47 0.37
C ALA A 51 -8.87 3.65 1.33
N ALA A 52 -7.83 4.48 1.47
CA ALA A 52 -7.81 5.56 2.43
C ALA A 52 -6.87 6.69 2.01
N ARG A 53 -7.16 7.92 2.45
CA ARG A 53 -6.37 9.14 2.18
C ARG A 53 -5.95 9.92 3.42
N SER A 54 -6.20 9.37 4.61
CA SER A 54 -5.80 9.96 5.88
C SER A 54 -5.22 8.88 6.78
N PHE A 55 -4.25 9.26 7.62
CA PHE A 55 -3.58 8.30 8.48
C PHE A 55 -4.55 7.67 9.47
N LYS A 56 -5.47 8.47 10.02
CA LYS A 56 -6.52 7.99 10.92
C LYS A 56 -7.32 6.85 10.30
N ASN A 57 -7.76 6.98 9.05
CA ASN A 57 -8.56 5.95 8.38
C ASN A 57 -7.73 4.68 8.12
N VAL A 58 -6.45 4.84 7.74
CA VAL A 58 -5.53 3.70 7.60
C VAL A 58 -5.36 2.99 8.93
N PHE A 59 -5.13 3.73 10.00
CA PHE A 59 -4.94 3.18 11.34
C PHE A 59 -6.19 2.45 11.84
N ASP A 60 -7.37 3.05 11.66
CA ASP A 60 -8.65 2.45 12.04
C ASP A 60 -8.89 1.12 11.29
N GLU A 61 -8.59 1.06 9.98
CA GLU A 61 -8.69 -0.16 9.18
C GLU A 61 -7.68 -1.25 9.57
N LEU A 62 -6.50 -0.86 10.04
CA LEU A 62 -5.45 -1.78 10.46
C LEU A 62 -5.64 -2.29 11.89
N GLN A 63 -6.49 -1.65 12.70
CA GLN A 63 -6.75 -2.07 14.07
C GLN A 63 -7.28 -3.52 14.12
N GLY A 64 -6.68 -4.33 14.99
CA GLY A 64 -7.06 -5.73 15.18
C GLY A 64 -6.66 -6.67 14.03
N ARG A 65 -6.07 -6.17 12.95
CA ARG A 65 -5.56 -6.99 11.85
C ARG A 65 -4.12 -7.44 12.14
N ARG A 66 -3.84 -8.71 11.85
CA ARG A 66 -2.47 -9.23 11.82
C ARG A 66 -1.90 -9.04 10.40
N TYR A 67 -0.77 -8.36 10.28
CA TYR A 67 -0.07 -8.15 9.02
C TYR A 67 1.42 -7.94 9.30
N THR A 68 2.25 -8.27 8.32
CA THR A 68 3.72 -8.11 8.37
C THR A 68 4.23 -7.23 7.23
N LYS A 69 3.42 -7.03 6.19
CA LYS A 69 3.76 -6.19 5.03
C LYS A 69 2.60 -5.28 4.67
N LEU A 70 2.92 -4.02 4.37
CA LEU A 70 2.00 -3.05 3.79
C LEU A 70 2.60 -2.53 2.49
N TYR A 71 2.02 -2.94 1.36
CA TYR A 71 2.32 -2.37 0.06
C TYR A 71 1.53 -1.08 -0.15
N ILE A 72 2.17 -0.03 -0.66
CA ILE A 72 1.46 1.19 -1.07
C ILE A 72 1.50 1.23 -2.61
N ASP A 73 0.35 1.07 -3.25
CA ASP A 73 0.22 1.14 -4.71
C ASP A 73 -0.27 2.52 -5.11
N GLU A 74 0.48 3.18 -6.00
CA GLU A 74 0.26 4.53 -6.53
C GLU A 74 0.75 5.69 -5.63
N LEU A 75 1.63 6.54 -6.18
CA LEU A 75 2.14 7.77 -5.53
C LEU A 75 1.21 8.99 -5.70
N LEU A 76 -0.09 8.79 -5.96
CA LEU A 76 -1.07 9.89 -5.88
C LEU A 76 -1.26 10.43 -4.45
N TYR A 77 -0.63 9.78 -3.48
CA TYR A 77 -0.50 10.29 -2.13
C TYR A 77 0.45 11.47 -2.05
N SER A 78 0.12 12.43 -1.19
CA SER A 78 1.05 13.53 -0.90
C SER A 78 2.30 12.99 -0.20
N ASN A 79 3.45 13.62 -0.45
CA ASN A 79 4.70 13.30 0.24
C ASN A 79 4.54 13.37 1.77
N PHE A 80 3.72 14.31 2.27
CA PHE A 80 3.39 14.43 3.70
C PHE A 80 2.67 13.20 4.24
N PHE A 81 1.67 12.67 3.53
CA PHE A 81 0.95 11.48 3.96
C PHE A 81 1.87 10.24 3.96
N ILE A 82 2.71 10.09 2.94
CA ILE A 82 3.68 8.99 2.88
C ILE A 82 4.70 9.11 4.02
N ALA A 83 5.20 10.30 4.31
CA ALA A 83 6.07 10.55 5.45
C ALA A 83 5.39 10.25 6.80
N GLU A 84 4.11 10.62 6.95
CA GLU A 84 3.32 10.33 8.15
C GLU A 84 3.14 8.82 8.36
N LEU A 85 2.84 8.06 7.30
CA LEU A 85 2.78 6.59 7.35
C LEU A 85 4.11 6.01 7.81
N PHE A 86 5.22 6.45 7.21
CA PHE A 86 6.55 5.96 7.56
C PHE A 86 6.95 6.33 8.99
N TYR A 87 6.64 7.53 9.46
CA TYR A 87 6.96 7.94 10.82
C TYR A 87 6.20 7.09 11.86
N ASN A 88 4.91 6.85 11.63
CA ASN A 88 4.07 6.13 12.59
C ASN A 88 4.33 4.62 12.57
N PHE A 89 4.47 4.02 11.39
CA PHE A 89 4.66 2.58 11.25
C PHE A 89 6.13 2.15 11.26
N GLY A 90 7.08 3.02 10.90
CA GLY A 90 8.51 2.73 10.92
C GLY A 90 9.07 2.47 12.34
N ARG A 91 8.29 2.79 13.38
CA ARG A 91 8.59 2.42 14.78
C ARG A 91 8.34 0.95 15.09
N ARG A 92 7.66 0.22 14.21
CA ARG A 92 7.35 -1.20 14.36
C ARG A 92 8.35 -2.03 13.57
N SER A 93 9.16 -2.82 14.27
CA SER A 93 10.16 -3.70 13.65
C SER A 93 9.57 -4.93 12.98
N ASP A 94 8.31 -5.26 13.29
CA ASP A 94 7.57 -6.42 12.79
C ASP A 94 6.85 -6.16 11.46
N ILE A 95 6.87 -4.91 10.97
CA ILE A 95 6.22 -4.52 9.72
C ILE A 95 7.25 -4.00 8.71
N SER A 96 7.08 -4.40 7.45
CA SER A 96 7.75 -3.77 6.32
C SER A 96 6.76 -2.95 5.50
N ILE A 97 7.14 -1.72 5.15
CA ILE A 97 6.35 -0.85 4.27
C ILE A 97 7.12 -0.70 2.97
N ILE A 98 6.47 -1.07 1.87
CA ILE A 98 7.07 -1.09 0.54
C ILE A 98 6.19 -0.26 -0.38
N VAL A 99 6.74 0.79 -0.95
CA VAL A 99 6.01 1.73 -1.81
C VAL A 99 6.29 1.40 -3.27
N TYR A 100 5.25 1.23 -4.05
CA TYR A 100 5.29 1.08 -5.50
C TYR A 100 4.66 2.30 -6.13
N GLY A 101 5.47 3.07 -6.84
CA GLY A 101 5.13 4.40 -7.29
C GLY A 101 5.49 4.69 -8.73
N THR A 102 4.88 5.72 -9.28
CA THR A 102 5.37 6.41 -10.47
C THR A 102 5.63 7.85 -10.06
N GLU A 103 6.86 8.35 -10.18
CA GLU A 103 7.11 9.79 -10.10
C GLU A 103 6.41 10.46 -11.28
N ILE A 104 5.45 11.32 -10.98
CA ILE A 104 4.98 12.30 -11.94
C ILE A 104 6.01 13.43 -11.87
N GLY A 105 6.86 13.55 -12.90
CA GLY A 105 7.84 14.62 -13.01
C GLY A 105 7.20 15.99 -12.75
N LYS A 106 7.92 16.85 -12.04
CA LYS A 106 7.51 18.24 -11.75
C LYS A 106 7.15 19.01 -13.01
#